data_AF-A0A956FB53-F1
#
_entry.id   AF-A0A956FB53-F1
#
_cell.length_a   1.000
_cell.length_b   1.000
_cell.length_c   1.000
_cell.angle_alpha   90.00
_cell.angle_beta   90.00
_cell.angle_gamma   90.00
#
_symmetry.space_group_name_H-M   'P 1'
#
loop_
_entity.id
_entity.type
_entity.pdbx_description
1 polymer ?
#
loop_
_entity_poly.entity_id
_entity_poly.type
_entity_poly.pdbx_seq_one_letter_code
_entity_poly.pdbx_strand_id
1 'polypeptide(L)'
;MDPERNPAGKASQSGDDTAVAAVPVEATASAAPSGDAAASTIAEPSASANSAKKKSRTRPKAGTHPNNVRKLRQGAMMSKAELARRAGVSPLTIDRVEAGCPCRMDTKRKILEALGLQPSAAKQVFPDLETP
;
A
#
# COMPACT_ATOMS: atom_id res chain seq x y z
N MET A 1 58.35 -19.52 32.65
CA MET A 1 57.13 -19.95 31.94
C MET A 1 56.18 -18.75 31.83
N ASP A 2 56.67 -17.61 31.36
CA ASP A 2 56.82 -17.23 29.95
C ASP A 2 55.47 -16.84 29.28
N PRO A 3 55.25 -15.53 29.09
CA PRO A 3 54.12 -14.95 28.37
C PRO A 3 54.44 -14.83 26.87
N GLU A 4 53.64 -15.45 26.01
CA GLU A 4 53.68 -15.27 24.55
C GLU A 4 52.24 -15.10 24.04
N ARG A 5 51.81 -13.91 23.61
CA ARG A 5 52.12 -13.26 22.32
C ARG A 5 51.56 -14.09 21.16
N ASN A 6 50.34 -13.80 20.73
CA ASN A 6 49.93 -14.06 19.35
C ASN A 6 50.04 -12.74 18.54
N PRO A 7 51.03 -12.61 17.64
CA PRO A 7 51.22 -11.41 16.83
C PRO A 7 50.48 -11.47 15.48
N ALA A 8 49.97 -10.30 15.09
CA ALA A 8 49.80 -9.76 13.74
C ALA A 8 49.87 -10.69 12.50
N GLY A 9 48.85 -10.59 11.64
CA GLY A 9 48.90 -10.96 10.22
C GLY A 9 47.95 -10.09 9.37
N LYS A 10 48.54 -9.24 8.53
CA LYS A 10 47.99 -8.21 7.63
C LYS A 10 47.29 -8.76 6.37
N ALA A 11 46.34 -8.00 5.83
CA ALA A 11 46.19 -7.56 4.41
C ALA A 11 44.79 -6.92 4.25
N SER A 12 44.55 -5.64 3.97
CA SER A 12 44.99 -4.73 2.88
C SER A 12 44.43 -5.07 1.49
N GLN A 13 43.68 -4.10 0.93
CA GLN A 13 43.31 -3.85 -0.49
C GLN A 13 42.15 -4.72 -1.02
N SER A 14 41.22 -4.30 -1.88
CA SER A 14 40.90 -3.13 -2.74
C SER A 14 39.38 -3.30 -3.07
N GLY A 15 38.53 -2.31 -3.36
CA GLY A 15 38.69 -1.16 -4.23
C GLY A 15 38.32 -1.52 -5.67
N ASP A 16 37.03 -1.71 -5.99
CA ASP A 16 36.52 -1.69 -7.37
C ASP A 16 35.12 -1.04 -7.43
N ASP A 17 35.14 0.23 -7.80
CA ASP A 17 34.06 0.98 -8.41
C ASP A 17 33.86 0.41 -9.83
N THR A 18 32.66 -0.02 -10.17
CA THR A 18 32.29 -0.18 -11.57
C THR A 18 30.89 0.37 -11.77
N ALA A 19 30.85 1.68 -11.94
CA ALA A 19 29.87 2.31 -12.80
C ALA A 19 30.09 1.84 -14.25
N VAL A 20 29.04 1.28 -14.86
CA VAL A 20 28.92 1.12 -16.33
C VAL A 20 27.48 1.51 -16.67
N ALA A 21 27.28 2.77 -17.02
CA ALA A 21 27.34 3.32 -18.38
C ALA A 21 25.92 3.55 -18.88
N ALA A 22 25.54 4.82 -18.83
CA ALA A 22 24.52 5.40 -19.66
C ALA A 22 24.86 5.17 -21.14
N VAL A 23 23.84 4.84 -21.93
CA VAL A 23 23.83 5.10 -23.37
C VAL A 23 22.70 6.11 -23.65
N PRO A 24 23.00 7.33 -24.13
CA PRO A 24 22.03 8.30 -24.58
C PRO A 24 21.89 8.30 -26.12
N VAL A 25 21.05 9.22 -26.61
CA VAL A 25 20.92 9.77 -27.98
C VAL A 25 20.14 8.94 -29.00
N GLU A 26 19.35 9.47 -29.93
CA GLU A 26 18.56 10.72 -30.08
C GLU A 26 17.64 10.48 -31.30
N ALA A 27 16.57 11.28 -31.38
CA ALA A 27 15.70 11.60 -32.51
C ALA A 27 16.00 11.06 -33.93
N THR A 28 14.95 10.54 -34.60
CA THR A 28 14.63 10.92 -35.99
C THR A 28 13.12 10.99 -36.20
N ALA A 29 12.62 12.17 -36.56
CA ALA A 29 11.31 12.35 -37.17
C ALA A 29 11.36 11.91 -38.66
N SER A 30 10.25 11.41 -39.21
CA SER A 30 9.63 11.92 -40.46
C SER A 30 8.78 10.85 -41.19
N ALA A 31 7.64 11.34 -41.71
CA ALA A 31 6.90 10.89 -42.91
C ALA A 31 5.81 9.81 -42.80
N ALA A 32 4.55 10.28 -42.87
CA ALA A 32 3.34 9.60 -43.39
C ALA A 32 3.30 9.66 -44.94
N PRO A 33 2.22 9.34 -45.71
CA PRO A 33 0.96 8.58 -45.49
C PRO A 33 0.61 7.58 -46.65
N SER A 34 -0.65 7.09 -46.70
CA SER A 34 -1.41 6.36 -47.77
C SER A 34 -1.48 4.82 -47.66
N GLY A 35 -2.62 4.13 -47.82
CA GLY A 35 -3.97 4.54 -48.21
C GLY A 35 -5.02 3.43 -47.97
N ASP A 36 -6.29 3.88 -47.96
CA ASP A 36 -7.60 3.24 -48.04
C ASP A 36 -7.76 1.72 -48.21
N ALA A 37 -8.64 1.12 -47.37
CA ALA A 37 -9.89 0.53 -47.85
C ALA A 37 -10.84 0.13 -46.68
N ALA A 38 -12.11 0.48 -46.86
CA ALA A 38 -13.22 0.38 -45.94
C ALA A 38 -13.61 -1.05 -45.48
N ALA A 39 -14.06 -1.15 -44.22
CA ALA A 39 -15.29 -1.86 -43.87
C ALA A 39 -15.79 -1.41 -42.49
N SER A 40 -16.92 -0.71 -42.50
CA SER A 40 -17.77 -0.48 -41.33
C SER A 40 -18.09 -1.79 -40.61
N THR A 41 -17.84 -1.85 -39.31
CA THR A 41 -18.74 -2.56 -38.38
C THR A 41 -18.71 -1.81 -37.07
N ILE A 42 -19.71 -0.94 -36.93
CA ILE A 42 -20.20 -0.37 -35.68
C ILE A 42 -20.76 -1.56 -34.88
N ALA A 43 -19.93 -2.17 -34.04
CA ALA A 43 -20.36 -3.15 -33.06
C ALA A 43 -20.57 -2.43 -31.72
N GLU A 44 -21.82 -2.38 -31.31
CA GLU A 44 -22.29 -1.81 -30.05
C GLU A 44 -21.47 -2.27 -28.84
N PRO A 45 -21.12 -1.37 -27.90
CA PRO A 45 -20.77 -1.80 -26.56
C PRO A 45 -22.07 -2.26 -25.89
N SER A 46 -22.30 -3.58 -25.86
CA SER A 46 -23.33 -4.18 -25.02
C SER A 46 -23.02 -3.87 -23.57
N ALA A 47 -23.67 -2.82 -23.08
CA ALA A 47 -23.79 -2.48 -21.69
C ALA A 47 -24.49 -3.63 -20.97
N SER A 48 -23.72 -4.49 -20.31
CA SER A 48 -24.27 -5.39 -19.30
C SER A 48 -24.61 -4.59 -18.04
N ALA A 49 -25.73 -3.88 -18.12
CA ALA A 49 -26.42 -3.29 -16.99
C ALA A 49 -26.96 -4.41 -16.09
N ASN A 50 -26.21 -4.77 -15.04
CA ASN A 50 -26.77 -5.61 -13.98
C ASN A 50 -27.57 -4.73 -13.01
N SER A 51 -28.85 -4.58 -13.35
CA SER A 51 -29.84 -3.84 -12.57
C SER A 51 -30.29 -4.61 -11.32
N ALA A 52 -30.36 -3.85 -10.24
CA ALA A 52 -31.40 -3.91 -9.23
C ALA A 52 -31.51 -5.17 -8.35
N LYS A 53 -30.82 -5.12 -7.20
CA LYS A 53 -31.53 -5.34 -5.93
C LYS A 53 -31.13 -4.26 -4.93
N LYS A 54 -31.82 -3.12 -5.02
CA LYS A 54 -31.75 -2.01 -4.06
C LYS A 54 -32.44 -2.46 -2.76
N LYS A 55 -31.82 -3.39 -2.01
CA LYS A 55 -32.13 -3.55 -0.58
C LYS A 55 -31.77 -2.23 0.07
N SER A 56 -32.71 -1.63 0.79
CA SER A 56 -32.46 -0.42 1.57
C SER A 56 -31.17 -0.64 2.36
N ARG A 57 -30.12 0.11 2.01
CA ARG A 57 -28.84 0.05 2.72
C ARG A 57 -29.12 0.64 4.09
N THR A 58 -29.55 -0.19 5.04
CA THR A 58 -29.56 0.15 6.45
C THR A 58 -28.17 0.71 6.73
N ARG A 59 -28.10 2.01 7.05
CA ARG A 59 -26.84 2.70 7.34
C ARG A 59 -26.11 1.83 8.36
N PRO A 60 -24.83 1.47 8.13
CA PRO A 60 -24.09 0.71 9.12
C PRO A 60 -24.14 1.52 10.41
N LYS A 61 -24.73 0.93 11.45
CA LYS A 61 -24.69 1.47 12.81
C LYS A 61 -23.21 1.67 13.12
N ALA A 62 -22.81 2.90 13.47
CA ALA A 62 -21.45 3.17 13.92
C ALA A 62 -21.11 2.12 14.99
N GLY A 63 -20.04 1.38 14.74
CA GLY A 63 -19.70 0.25 15.58
C GLY A 63 -19.19 0.72 16.94
N THR A 64 -19.37 -0.14 17.94
CA THR A 64 -19.15 0.17 19.36
C THR A 64 -17.66 0.22 19.76
N HIS A 65 -16.73 -0.03 18.83
CA HIS A 65 -15.31 -0.21 19.14
C HIS A 65 -14.53 1.12 19.00
N PRO A 66 -14.15 1.78 20.11
CA PRO A 66 -13.31 2.97 20.05
C PRO A 66 -11.97 2.67 19.36
N ASN A 67 -11.58 3.57 18.46
CA ASN A 67 -10.34 3.47 17.70
C ASN A 67 -9.77 4.87 17.44
N ASN A 68 -8.45 4.93 17.32
CA ASN A 68 -7.72 6.17 16.99
C ASN A 68 -7.24 6.20 15.53
N VAL A 69 -7.66 5.22 14.71
CA VAL A 69 -7.19 5.07 13.32
C VAL A 69 -7.43 6.33 12.51
N ARG A 70 -8.62 6.94 12.62
CA ARG A 70 -8.94 8.18 11.90
C ARG A 70 -8.01 9.34 12.29
N LYS A 71 -7.75 9.50 13.59
CA LYS A 71 -6.89 10.57 14.12
C LYS A 71 -5.43 10.37 13.68
N LEU A 72 -4.92 9.15 13.77
CA LEU A 72 -3.57 8.80 13.36
C LEU A 72 -3.38 8.94 11.85
N ARG A 73 -4.37 8.51 11.06
CA ARG A 73 -4.36 8.71 9.61
C ARG A 73 -4.29 10.19 9.23
N GLN A 74 -5.12 11.02 9.86
CA GLN A 74 -5.12 12.47 9.61
C GLN A 74 -3.81 13.13 10.05
N GLY A 75 -3.25 12.73 11.19
CA GLY A 75 -1.94 13.21 11.65
C GLY A 75 -0.80 12.82 10.70
N ALA A 76 -0.90 11.66 10.05
CA ALA A 76 0.04 11.22 9.02
C ALA A 76 -0.24 11.81 7.61
N MET A 77 -1.21 12.73 7.48
CA MET A 77 -1.65 13.34 6.21
C MET A 77 -2.04 12.34 5.11
N MET A 78 -2.53 11.16 5.47
CA MET A 78 -2.96 10.15 4.50
C MET A 78 -4.45 10.22 4.20
N SER A 79 -4.84 9.99 2.94
CA SER A 79 -6.25 9.73 2.60
C SER A 79 -6.68 8.31 3.03
N LYS A 80 -7.99 8.05 3.14
CA LYS A 80 -8.49 6.69 3.47
C LYS A 80 -8.06 5.63 2.45
N ALA A 81 -8.13 6.01 1.17
CA ALA A 81 -7.72 5.14 0.06
C ALA A 81 -6.20 4.87 0.11
N GLU A 82 -5.41 5.86 0.51
CA GLU A 82 -3.97 5.70 0.65
C GLU A 82 -3.60 4.77 1.80
N LEU A 83 -4.21 4.94 2.98
CA LEU A 83 -4.02 4.03 4.10
C LEU A 83 -4.40 2.59 3.69
N ALA A 84 -5.50 2.43 2.96
CA ALA A 84 -5.97 1.14 2.48
C ALA A 84 -4.96 0.48 1.52
N ARG A 85 -4.39 1.24 0.58
CA ARG A 85 -3.35 0.76 -0.33
C ARG A 85 -2.10 0.32 0.41
N ARG A 86 -1.61 1.13 1.35
CA ARG A 86 -0.43 0.81 2.18
C ARG A 86 -0.65 -0.43 3.04
N ALA A 87 -1.85 -0.60 3.61
CA ALA A 87 -2.20 -1.75 4.43
C ALA A 87 -2.59 -3.00 3.60
N GLY A 88 -2.70 -2.92 2.27
CA GLY A 88 -3.17 -4.03 1.45
C GLY A 88 -4.59 -4.50 1.80
N VAL A 89 -5.49 -3.54 2.08
CA VAL A 89 -6.91 -3.80 2.37
C VAL A 89 -7.81 -2.92 1.49
N SER A 90 -9.09 -3.28 1.42
CA SER A 90 -10.08 -2.45 0.70
C SER A 90 -10.35 -1.12 1.42
N PRO A 91 -10.53 0.01 0.71
CA PRO A 91 -10.96 1.28 1.31
C PRO A 91 -12.23 1.17 2.16
N LEU A 92 -13.18 0.32 1.75
CA LEU A 92 -14.40 0.04 2.52
C LEU A 92 -14.12 -0.60 3.89
N THR A 93 -13.02 -1.36 4.00
CA THR A 93 -12.61 -1.95 5.27
C THR A 93 -12.05 -0.88 6.19
N ILE A 94 -11.23 0.04 5.69
CA ILE A 94 -10.78 1.20 6.47
C ILE A 94 -11.97 2.05 6.93
N ASP A 95 -12.94 2.31 6.05
CA ASP A 95 -14.15 3.05 6.41
C ASP A 95 -14.92 2.41 7.57
N ARG A 96 -15.09 1.08 7.55
CA ARG A 96 -15.76 0.33 8.62
C ARG A 96 -14.93 0.33 9.92
N VAL A 97 -13.62 0.19 9.82
CA VAL A 97 -12.72 0.22 10.98
C VAL A 97 -12.75 1.60 11.64
N GLU A 98 -12.65 2.69 10.87
CA GLU A 98 -12.78 4.05 11.41
C GLU A 98 -14.16 4.31 12.02
N ALA A 99 -15.21 3.67 11.48
CA ALA A 99 -16.56 3.73 12.03
C ALA A 99 -16.76 2.88 13.30
N GLY A 100 -15.72 2.18 13.80
CA GLY A 100 -15.78 1.38 15.03
C GLY A 100 -16.33 -0.04 14.85
N CYS A 101 -16.39 -0.55 13.62
CA CYS A 101 -16.73 -1.96 13.40
C CYS A 101 -15.57 -2.87 13.83
N PRO A 102 -15.86 -4.04 14.44
CA PRO A 102 -14.82 -5.01 14.77
C PRO A 102 -14.11 -5.49 13.49
N CYS A 103 -12.81 -5.71 13.59
CA CYS A 103 -11.98 -6.21 12.51
C CYS A 103 -11.03 -7.30 13.01
N ARG A 104 -10.57 -8.13 12.07
CA ARG A 104 -9.64 -9.24 12.34
C ARG A 104 -8.27 -8.71 12.78
N MET A 105 -7.55 -9.51 13.57
CA MET A 105 -6.19 -9.19 14.02
C MET A 105 -5.23 -8.94 12.85
N ASP A 106 -5.37 -9.67 11.75
CA ASP A 106 -4.57 -9.44 10.53
C ASP A 106 -4.78 -8.02 9.98
N THR A 107 -6.02 -7.53 10.00
CA THR A 107 -6.35 -6.17 9.54
C THR A 107 -5.77 -5.12 10.49
N LYS A 108 -5.85 -5.34 11.81
CA LYS A 108 -5.23 -4.45 12.81
C LYS A 108 -3.71 -4.37 12.60
N ARG A 109 -3.05 -5.51 12.38
CA ARG A 109 -1.60 -5.60 12.09
C ARG A 109 -1.22 -4.84 10.82
N LYS A 110 -1.94 -5.07 9.72
CA LYS A 110 -1.74 -4.36 8.46
C LYS A 110 -1.91 -2.84 8.57
N ILE A 111 -2.87 -2.38 9.37
CA ILE A 111 -3.09 -0.95 9.62
C ILE A 111 -1.94 -0.36 10.45
N LEU A 112 -1.43 -1.09 11.44
CA LEU A 112 -0.28 -0.66 12.24
C LEU A 112 0.98 -0.49 11.37
N GLU A 113 1.27 -1.50 10.55
CA GLU A 113 2.39 -1.46 9.59
C GLU A 113 2.26 -0.29 8.61
N ALA A 114 1.06 -0.03 8.10
CA ALA A 114 0.79 1.09 7.19
C ALA A 114 0.95 2.48 7.84
N LEU A 115 0.73 2.57 9.16
CA LEU A 115 0.98 3.76 9.96
C LEU A 115 2.44 3.87 10.43
N GLY A 116 3.28 2.87 10.14
CA GLY A 116 4.67 2.82 10.60
C GLY A 116 4.82 2.54 12.10
N LEU A 117 3.81 1.91 12.72
CA LEU A 117 3.78 1.61 14.15
C LEU A 117 4.10 0.14 14.41
N GLN A 118 4.84 -0.12 15.49
CA GLN A 118 5.11 -1.47 15.96
C GLN A 118 3.84 -2.08 16.60
N PRO A 119 3.68 -3.42 16.57
CA PRO A 119 2.54 -4.10 17.19
C PRO A 119 2.46 -3.85 18.71
N SER A 120 3.57 -3.52 19.36
CA SER A 120 3.59 -3.10 20.78
C SER A 120 2.81 -1.81 21.04
N ALA A 121 2.69 -0.93 20.04
CA ALA A 121 1.90 0.30 20.10
C ALA A 121 0.43 0.08 19.70
N ALA A 122 0.00 -1.17 19.48
CA ALA A 122 -1.38 -1.49 19.07
C ALA A 122 -2.44 -0.92 20.03
N LYS A 123 -2.13 -0.85 21.33
CA LYS A 123 -2.99 -0.27 22.37
C LYS A 123 -3.32 1.21 22.13
N GLN A 124 -2.38 1.96 21.55
CA GLN A 124 -2.59 3.39 21.23
C GLN A 124 -3.55 3.57 20.04
N VAL A 125 -3.60 2.59 19.14
CA VAL A 125 -4.45 2.62 17.94
C VAL A 125 -5.82 2.00 18.20
N PHE A 126 -5.85 0.88 18.94
CA PHE A 126 -7.01 0.05 19.25
C PHE A 126 -7.10 -0.18 20.77
N PRO A 127 -7.72 0.73 21.53
CA PRO A 127 -7.86 0.59 22.99
C PRO A 127 -8.68 -0.64 23.42
N ASP A 128 -9.54 -1.17 22.55
CA ASP A 128 -10.35 -2.37 22.85
C ASP A 128 -9.58 -3.70 22.89
N LEU A 129 -8.28 -3.70 22.59
CA LEU A 129 -7.47 -4.93 22.68
C LEU A 129 -7.25 -5.40 24.13
N GLU A 130 -7.70 -4.64 25.13
CA GLU A 130 -7.40 -4.85 26.54
C GLU A 130 -8.64 -5.06 27.43
N THR A 131 -9.77 -5.46 26.86
CA THR A 131 -10.87 -6.03 27.66
C THR A 131 -10.71 -7.55 27.75
N PRO A 132 -10.47 -8.11 28.96
CA PRO A 132 -10.44 -9.56 29.18
C PRO A 132 -11.78 -10.25 28.92
#